data_AF-Q1D7L3-F1
#
_entry.id   AF-Q1D7L3-F1
#
_cell.length_a   1.000
_cell.length_b   1.000
_cell.length_c   1.000
_cell.angle_alpha   90.00
_cell.angle_beta   90.00
_cell.angle_gamma   90.00
#
_symmetry.space_group_name_H-M   'P 1'
#
loop_
_entity.id
_entity.type
_entity.pdbx_description
1 polymer ?
#
loop_
_entity_poly.entity_id
_entity_poly.type
_entity_poly.pdbx_seq_one_letter_code
_entity_poly.pdbx_strand_id
1 'polypeptide(L)'
;MEFHKGRLFDHVHLRVQDLDASKRFYRAVLDVLGVPFFSESPHHPGYYGAFVLDPDGNNIEAVFHGPVTRSAESVVMKPTF
;
A
#
# COMPACT_ATOMS: atom_id res chain seq x y z
N MET A 1 1.71 32.48 2.01
CA MET A 1 0.98 31.20 1.88
C MET A 1 1.79 30.18 2.64
N GLU A 2 1.33 29.77 3.82
CA GLU A 2 2.00 28.72 4.59
C GLU A 2 1.67 27.38 3.95
N PHE A 3 2.69 26.68 3.45
CA PHE A 3 2.53 25.30 3.02
C PHE A 3 2.62 24.42 4.26
N HIS A 4 1.50 23.84 4.68
CA HIS A 4 1.50 22.80 5.69
C HIS A 4 2.19 21.56 5.09
N LYS A 5 3.44 21.30 5.47
CA LYS A 5 4.11 20.01 5.22
C LYS A 5 3.59 18.95 6.21
N GLY A 6 2.28 18.72 6.21
CA GLY A 6 1.63 17.62 6.94
C GLY A 6 1.17 16.54 5.97
N ARG A 7 1.15 15.27 6.41
CA ARG A 7 0.63 14.11 5.64
C ARG A 7 -0.81 14.38 5.17
N LEU A 8 -0.98 14.84 3.93
CA LEU A 8 -2.29 14.93 3.28
C LEU A 8 -2.85 13.53 2.98
N PHE A 9 -1.93 12.60 2.67
CA PHE A 9 -2.20 11.18 2.52
C PHE A 9 -1.31 10.43 3.52
N ASP A 10 -1.91 9.54 4.29
CA ASP A 10 -1.20 8.75 5.31
C ASP A 10 -0.65 7.44 4.72
N HIS A 11 -1.44 6.78 3.88
CA HIS A 11 -1.10 5.53 3.21
C HIS A 11 -1.88 5.36 1.90
N VAL A 12 -1.37 4.49 1.02
CA VAL A 12 -2.05 4.05 -0.20
C VAL A 12 -2.04 2.53 -0.22
N HIS A 13 -3.20 1.94 -0.52
CA HIS A 13 -3.38 0.48 -0.63
C HIS A 13 -3.41 0.04 -2.08
N LEU A 14 -2.45 -0.81 -2.46
CA LEU A 14 -2.43 -1.44 -3.77
C LEU A 14 -3.02 -2.86 -3.69
N ARG A 15 -4.19 -3.06 -4.30
CA ARG A 15 -4.84 -4.38 -4.34
C ARG A 15 -4.16 -5.28 -5.37
N VAL A 16 -3.86 -6.51 -4.95
CA VAL A 16 -3.25 -7.54 -5.80
C VAL A 16 -4.23 -8.67 -6.12
N GLN A 17 -4.06 -9.31 -7.28
CA GLN A 17 -4.90 -10.44 -7.71
C GLN A 17 -4.42 -11.78 -7.13
N ASP A 18 -3.11 -11.94 -6.97
CA ASP A 18 -2.46 -13.13 -6.43
C ASP A 18 -1.48 -12.70 -5.33
N LEU A 19 -1.82 -13.07 -4.10
CA LEU A 19 -1.04 -12.69 -2.93
C LEU A 19 0.36 -13.31 -2.94
N ASP A 20 0.48 -14.58 -3.30
CA ASP A 20 1.76 -15.28 -3.25
C ASP A 20 2.70 -14.79 -4.35
N ALA A 21 2.17 -14.50 -5.54
CA ALA A 21 2.94 -13.86 -6.60
C ALA A 21 3.45 -12.46 -6.19
N SER A 22 2.58 -11.64 -5.58
CA SER A 22 2.96 -10.32 -5.09
C SER A 22 3.98 -10.39 -3.97
N LYS A 23 3.84 -11.34 -3.02
CA LYS A 23 4.84 -11.60 -1.98
C LYS A 23 6.22 -11.86 -2.57
N ARG A 24 6.31 -12.78 -3.55
CA ARG A 24 7.57 -13.12 -4.21
C ARG A 24 8.19 -11.91 -4.91
N PHE A 25 7.39 -11.15 -5.66
CA PHE A 25 7.84 -9.97 -6.37
C PHE A 25 8.36 -8.88 -5.42
N TYR A 26 7.55 -8.45 -4.45
CA TYR A 26 7.94 -7.36 -3.56
C TYR A 26 9.10 -7.71 -2.64
N ARG A 27 9.21 -8.96 -2.18
CA ARG A 27 10.40 -9.40 -1.42
C ARG A 27 11.68 -9.24 -2.24
N ALA A 28 11.68 -9.71 -3.49
CA ALA A 28 12.86 -9.62 -4.35
C ALA A 28 13.26 -8.17 -4.65
N VAL A 29 12.27 -7.30 -4.92
CA VAL A 29 12.53 -5.89 -5.20
C VAL A 29 13.04 -5.15 -3.96
N LEU A 30 12.41 -5.34 -2.80
CA LEU A 30 12.80 -4.65 -1.56
C LEU A 30 14.18 -5.08 -1.08
N ASP A 31 14.54 -6.36 -1.25
CA ASP A 31 15.88 -6.88 -0.95
C ASP A 31 16.96 -6.19 -1.80
N VAL A 32 16.75 -6.09 -3.12
CA VAL A 32 17.66 -5.38 -4.03
C VAL A 32 17.79 -3.89 -3.67
N LEU A 33 16.69 -3.27 -3.23
CA LEU A 33 16.68 -1.85 -2.85
C LEU A 33 17.23 -1.60 -1.43
N GLY A 34 17.53 -2.64 -0.66
CA GLY A 34 17.97 -2.51 0.74
C GLY A 34 16.91 -1.93 1.67
N VAL A 35 15.64 -2.09 1.31
CA VAL A 35 14.52 -1.49 2.03
C VAL A 35 13.94 -2.52 3.01
N PRO A 36 13.91 -2.23 4.33
CA PRO A 36 13.46 -3.19 5.32
C PRO A 36 11.96 -3.50 5.17
N PHE A 37 11.62 -4.79 5.16
CA PHE A 37 10.25 -5.30 5.11
C PHE A 37 9.65 -5.37 6.52
N PHE A 38 8.56 -4.63 6.78
CA PHE A 38 7.94 -4.59 8.11
C PHE A 38 6.69 -5.48 8.16
N SER A 39 6.89 -6.73 8.59
CA SER A 39 5.90 -7.71 9.07
C SER A 39 4.81 -8.22 8.11
N GLU A 40 4.47 -9.51 8.24
CA GLU A 40 3.18 -10.04 7.81
C GLU A 40 2.24 -9.99 9.03
N SER A 41 1.21 -9.15 9.02
CA SER A 41 0.27 -9.09 10.14
C SER A 41 -1.02 -9.86 9.83
N PRO A 42 -1.46 -10.81 10.68
CA PRO A 42 -2.75 -11.47 10.53
C PRO A 42 -3.85 -10.63 11.20
N HIS A 43 -4.16 -9.44 10.68
CA HIS A 43 -5.20 -8.59 11.27
C HIS A 43 -6.61 -9.20 11.18
N HIS A 44 -6.91 -10.00 10.13
CA HIS A 44 -8.12 -10.82 10.03
C HIS A 44 -7.92 -11.95 8.99
N PRO A 45 -8.78 -13.00 8.96
CA PRO A 45 -8.68 -14.05 7.95
C PRO A 45 -8.71 -13.48 6.53
N GLY A 46 -7.79 -13.95 5.67
CA GLY A 46 -7.64 -13.46 4.30
C GLY A 46 -6.94 -12.10 4.16
N TYR A 47 -6.48 -11.50 5.27
CA TYR A 47 -5.68 -10.29 5.25
C TYR A 47 -4.20 -10.60 5.05
N TYR A 48 -3.55 -9.83 4.19
CA TYR A 48 -2.11 -9.65 4.17
C TYR A 48 -1.80 -8.16 4.05
N GLY A 49 -0.86 -7.68 4.83
CA GLY A 49 -0.28 -6.35 4.71
C GLY A 49 1.24 -6.46 4.72
N ALA A 50 1.90 -5.70 3.85
CA ALA A 50 3.33 -5.48 3.84
C ALA A 50 3.59 -3.98 3.80
N PHE A 51 4.44 -3.51 4.71
CA PHE A 51 4.61 -2.09 5.01
C PHE A 51 6.04 -1.67 4.70
N VAL A 52 6.19 -0.47 4.14
CA VAL A 52 7.48 0.14 3.86
C VAL A 52 7.39 1.65 4.03
N LEU A 53 8.43 2.25 4.63
CA LEU A 53 8.54 3.71 4.68
C LEU A 53 9.28 4.20 3.44
N ASP A 54 8.74 5.22 2.78
CA ASP A 54 9.47 5.95 1.75
C ASP A 54 10.50 6.92 2.39
N PRO A 55 11.42 7.52 1.60
CA PRO A 55 12.44 8.44 2.13
C PRO A 55 11.88 9.70 2.82
N ASP A 56 10.64 10.10 2.52
CA ASP A 56 9.96 11.22 3.16
C ASP A 56 9.23 10.79 4.45
N GLY A 57 9.28 9.50 4.79
CA GLY A 57 8.64 8.91 5.95
C GLY A 57 7.17 8.59 5.75
N ASN A 58 6.63 8.55 4.52
CA ASN A 58 5.28 8.09 4.25
C ASN A 58 5.20 6.56 4.35
N ASN A 59 4.08 6.04 4.83
CA ASN A 59 3.86 4.60 4.93
C ASN A 59 3.19 4.09 3.65
N ILE A 60 3.89 3.22 2.93
CA ILE A 60 3.40 2.56 1.72
C ILE A 60 3.04 1.13 2.08
N GLU A 61 1.81 0.72 1.77
CA GLU A 61 1.29 -0.58 2.17
C GLU A 61 0.79 -1.39 0.97
N ALA A 62 1.34 -2.59 0.79
CA ALA A 62 0.78 -3.58 -0.10
C ALA A 62 -0.19 -4.46 0.70
N VAL A 63 -1.49 -4.33 0.42
CA VAL A 63 -2.53 -5.04 1.17
C VAL A 63 -3.36 -5.96 0.28
N PHE A 64 -3.83 -7.04 0.88
CA PHE A 64 -4.80 -7.96 0.31
C PHE A 64 -5.87 -8.22 1.36
N HIS A 65 -7.12 -7.85 1.07
CA HIS A 65 -8.28 -8.06 1.96
C HIS A 65 -9.17 -9.23 1.49
N GLY A 66 -8.61 -10.18 0.73
CA GLY A 66 -9.39 -11.25 0.11
C GLY A 66 -10.17 -10.83 -1.14
N PRO A 67 -11.07 -11.70 -1.63
CA PRO A 67 -11.90 -11.44 -2.79
C PRO A 67 -12.90 -10.30 -2.50
N VAL A 68 -12.84 -9.22 -3.27
CA VAL A 68 -13.83 -8.15 -3.26
C VAL A 68 -14.33 -7.84 -4.67
N THR A 69 -15.62 -7.52 -4.77
CA THR A 69 -16.26 -6.96 -5.95
C THR A 69 -16.01 -5.47 -5.99
N ARG A 70 -15.55 -4.93 -7.12
CA ARG A 70 -15.40 -3.48 -7.28
C ARG A 70 -16.76 -2.79 -7.20
N SER A 71 -16.87 -1.72 -6.42
CA SER A 71 -18.10 -0.91 -6.37
C SER A 71 -18.25 0.01 -7.58
N ALA A 72 -17.15 0.32 -8.27
CA ALA A 72 -17.10 1.11 -9.48
C ALA A 72 -15.90 0.70 -10.35
N GLU A 73 -15.99 0.95 -11.67
CA GLU A 73 -14.87 0.74 -12.59
C GLU A 73 -13.72 1.73 -12.36
N SER A 74 -14.05 3.00 -12.13
CA SER A 74 -13.11 4.08 -11.84
C SER A 74 -13.73 5.13 -10.90
N VAL A 75 -12.88 5.88 -10.18
CA VAL A 75 -13.27 7.04 -9.36
C VAL A 75 -12.53 8.25 -9.91
N VAL A 76 -13.27 9.29 -10.30
CA VAL A 76 -12.71 10.56 -10.77
C VAL A 76 -12.84 11.59 -9.66
N MET A 77 -11.72 11.99 -9.07
CA MET A 77 -11.69 13.12 -8.13
C MET A 77 -11.47 14.41 -8.92
N LYS A 78 -12.43 15.34 -8.85
CA LYS A 78 -12.29 16.68 -9.42
C LYS A 78 -11.85 17.63 -8.30
N PRO A 79 -10.72 18.33 -8.43
CA PRO A 79 -10.35 19.36 -7.48
C PRO A 79 -11.39 20.49 -7.54
N THR A 80 -11.93 20.88 -6.38
CA THR A 80 -12.64 22.15 -6.21
C THR A 80 -11.59 23.19 -5.84
N PHE A 81 -11.18 24.00 -6.83
CA PHE A 81 -10.45 25.24 -6.59
C PHE A 81 -11.42 26.37 -6.34
#